data_AF-A0A9E5P519-F1
#
_entry.id   AF-A0A9E5P519-F1
#
_cell.length_a   1.000
_cell.length_b   1.000
_cell.length_c   1.000
_cell.angle_alpha   90.00
_cell.angle_beta   90.00
_cell.angle_gamma   90.00
#
_symmetry.space_group_name_H-M   'P 1'
#
loop_
_entity.id
_entity.type
_entity.pdbx_description
1 polymer ?
#
loop_
_entity_poly.entity_id
_entity_poly.type
_entity_poly.pdbx_seq_one_letter_code
_entity_poly.pdbx_strand_id
1 'polypeptide(L)'
;EYRLLDTDFIEKKSRVEDPLLPLGERLGDLSEVQLGLNQEQAMTEADRCLTCQGMCRVACPYDAPQFGAEDNPKMQKCEFCLEEWEKGKQPMCVRSCTMRALDAGPMDELVAKYGEAREAEGFSYYEKSHPAIVFKPKFYSGK
;
A
#
# COMPACT_ATOMS: atom_id res chain seq x y z
N GLU A 1 24.78 -16.48 -11.24
CA GLU A 1 25.07 -15.45 -12.24
C GLU A 1 23.88 -14.50 -12.29
N TYR A 2 24.02 -13.27 -11.79
CA TYR A 2 22.92 -12.31 -11.81
C TYR A 2 22.87 -11.71 -13.22
N ARG A 3 21.93 -12.16 -14.05
CA ARG A 3 21.66 -11.54 -15.36
C ARG A 3 21.03 -10.17 -15.09
N LEU A 4 21.78 -9.10 -15.36
CA LEU A 4 21.24 -7.75 -15.34
C LEU A 4 20.01 -7.72 -16.27
N LEU A 5 18.90 -7.21 -15.75
CA LEU A 5 17.70 -7.00 -16.56
C LEU A 5 18.05 -5.96 -17.62
N ASP A 6 17.95 -6.33 -18.90
CA ASP A 6 18.02 -5.38 -19.98
C ASP A 6 16.84 -4.42 -19.83
N THR A 7 17.12 -3.15 -19.61
CA THR A 7 16.13 -2.08 -19.44
C THR A 7 16.40 -0.94 -20.43
N ASP A 8 17.24 -1.18 -21.44
CA ASP A 8 17.70 -0.14 -22.37
C ASP A 8 16.59 0.29 -23.35
N PHE A 9 15.53 -0.52 -23.48
CA PHE A 9 14.32 -0.18 -24.22
C PHE A 9 13.36 0.74 -23.45
N ILE A 10 13.66 1.08 -22.19
CA ILE A 10 12.78 1.87 -21.31
C ILE A 10 13.37 3.27 -21.11
N GLU A 11 12.57 4.29 -21.38
CA GLU A 11 12.91 5.67 -21.05
C GLU A 11 12.93 5.86 -19.53
N LYS A 12 14.13 6.04 -18.96
CA LYS A 12 14.33 6.18 -17.51
C LYS A 12 13.99 7.60 -17.08
N LYS A 13 12.85 7.78 -16.40
CA LYS A 13 12.49 9.08 -15.80
C LYS A 13 13.19 9.28 -14.44
N SER A 14 13.43 10.54 -14.07
CA SER A 14 14.03 10.92 -12.79
C SER A 14 13.12 10.59 -11.62
N ARG A 15 13.72 10.31 -10.46
CA ARG A 15 12.99 10.08 -9.21
C ARG A 15 12.32 11.35 -8.72
N VAL A 16 11.09 11.23 -8.21
CA VAL A 16 10.45 12.32 -7.47
C VAL A 16 11.21 12.55 -6.18
N GLU A 17 11.57 13.81 -5.89
CA GLU A 17 12.26 14.14 -4.66
C GLU A 17 11.32 13.92 -3.46
N ASP A 18 11.85 13.24 -2.44
CA ASP A 18 11.13 13.03 -1.19
C ASP A 18 10.88 14.41 -0.52
N PRO A 19 9.73 14.62 0.17
CA PRO A 19 9.47 15.89 0.85
C PRO A 19 10.52 16.10 1.95
N LEU A 20 11.12 17.28 1.98
CA LEU A 20 12.13 17.64 2.97
C LEU A 20 11.58 18.69 3.94
N LEU A 21 11.68 18.40 5.23
CA LEU A 21 11.43 19.39 6.28
C LEU A 21 12.70 20.22 6.54
N PRO A 22 12.58 21.47 7.00
CA PRO A 22 13.72 22.27 7.44
C PRO A 22 14.51 21.56 8.54
N LEU A 23 15.84 21.71 8.54
CA LEU A 23 16.75 21.00 9.49
C LEU A 23 16.36 21.16 10.96
N GLY A 24 15.77 22.30 11.36
CA GLY A 24 15.32 22.53 12.74
C GLY A 24 14.12 21.70 13.17
N GLU A 25 13.25 21.32 12.24
CA GLU A 25 12.04 20.50 12.49
C GLU A 25 12.33 19.00 12.43
N ARG A 26 13.48 18.62 11.87
CA ARG A 26 13.96 17.23 11.80
C ARG A 26 14.58 16.73 13.11
N LEU A 27 14.73 17.60 14.11
CA LEU A 27 15.30 17.26 15.40
C LEU A 27 14.23 16.64 16.32
N GLY A 28 14.27 15.33 16.47
CA GLY A 28 13.53 14.61 17.53
C GLY A 28 12.33 13.79 17.06
N ASP A 29 11.92 13.87 15.80
CA ASP A 29 10.89 13.00 15.22
C ASP A 29 11.14 12.73 13.73
N LEU A 30 10.62 11.61 13.23
CA LEU A 30 10.65 11.20 11.83
C LEU A 30 9.37 11.64 11.08
N SER A 31 8.72 12.73 11.52
CA SER A 31 7.47 13.23 10.91
C SER A 31 7.66 13.55 9.42
N GLU A 32 8.86 13.92 9.01
CA GLU A 32 9.26 14.09 7.60
C GLU A 32 8.96 12.85 6.76
N VAL A 33 9.17 11.65 7.31
CA VAL A 33 8.90 10.36 6.63
C VAL A 33 7.40 10.14 6.45
N GLN A 34 6.58 10.68 7.35
CA GLN A 34 5.11 10.53 7.29
C GLN A 34 4.46 11.44 6.25
N LEU A 35 5.16 12.49 5.79
CA LEU A 35 4.63 13.38 4.75
C LEU A 35 4.36 12.63 3.44
N GLY A 36 5.17 11.60 3.14
CA GLY A 36 4.97 10.72 1.99
C GLY A 36 4.93 11.47 0.65
N LEU A 37 4.50 10.78 -0.41
CA LEU A 37 4.25 11.43 -1.70
C LEU A 37 2.78 11.84 -1.78
N ASN A 38 2.51 13.03 -2.32
CA ASN A 38 1.15 13.38 -2.71
C ASN A 38 0.67 12.49 -3.89
N GLN A 39 -0.62 12.56 -4.25
CA GLN A 39 -1.16 11.70 -5.31
C GLN A 39 -0.43 11.89 -6.66
N GLU A 40 -0.19 13.12 -7.09
CA GLU A 40 0.49 13.42 -8.35
C GLU A 40 1.94 12.87 -8.38
N GLN A 41 2.66 13.06 -7.29
CA GLN A 41 4.01 12.56 -7.06
C GLN A 41 4.03 11.02 -7.05
N ALA A 42 3.09 10.39 -6.34
CA ALA A 42 2.97 8.93 -6.28
C ALA A 42 2.67 8.33 -7.66
N MET A 43 1.80 8.97 -8.44
CA MET A 43 1.50 8.55 -9.81
C MET A 43 2.70 8.75 -10.74
N THR A 44 3.42 9.86 -10.61
CA THR A 44 4.65 10.12 -11.36
C THR A 44 5.73 9.09 -11.07
N GLU A 45 5.88 8.69 -9.80
CA GLU A 45 6.83 7.66 -9.38
C GLU A 45 6.40 6.27 -9.85
N ALA A 46 5.10 5.93 -9.78
CA ALA A 46 4.57 4.69 -10.35
C ALA A 46 4.84 4.60 -11.87
N ASP A 47 4.84 5.74 -12.54
CA ASP A 47 5.07 5.86 -13.97
C ASP A 47 6.50 5.48 -14.40
N ARG A 48 7.45 5.45 -13.45
CA ARG A 48 8.83 4.99 -13.60
C ARG A 48 8.99 3.46 -13.61
N CYS A 49 7.90 2.71 -13.50
CA CYS A 49 7.94 1.24 -13.54
C CYS A 49 8.76 0.75 -14.75
N LEU A 50 9.82 0.00 -14.48
CA LEU A 50 10.73 -0.56 -15.50
C LEU A 50 10.26 -1.94 -16.02
N THR A 51 9.06 -2.40 -15.65
CA THR A 51 8.58 -3.76 -15.98
C THR A 51 9.65 -4.82 -15.71
N CYS A 52 10.32 -4.71 -14.55
CA CYS A 52 11.54 -5.44 -14.20
C CYS A 52 11.29 -6.92 -13.83
N GLN A 53 10.39 -7.60 -14.54
CA GLN A 53 9.96 -8.98 -14.29
C GLN A 53 9.32 -9.21 -12.90
N GLY A 54 8.85 -8.14 -12.26
CA GLY A 54 8.07 -8.24 -11.02
C GLY A 54 8.88 -8.44 -9.75
N MET A 55 10.09 -7.87 -9.66
CA MET A 55 10.88 -7.89 -8.41
C MET A 55 10.10 -7.38 -7.19
N CYS A 56 9.27 -6.36 -7.36
CA CYS A 56 8.37 -5.86 -6.32
C CYS A 56 7.31 -6.89 -5.87
N ARG A 57 6.83 -7.74 -6.79
CA ARG A 57 5.94 -8.87 -6.48
C ARG A 57 6.67 -9.90 -5.62
N VAL A 58 7.89 -10.30 -6.03
CA VAL A 58 8.73 -11.25 -5.28
C VAL A 58 9.11 -10.73 -3.89
N ALA A 59 9.35 -9.43 -3.76
CA ALA A 59 9.70 -8.81 -2.48
C ALA A 59 8.52 -8.69 -1.51
N CYS A 60 7.29 -8.65 -2.02
CA CYS A 60 6.11 -8.48 -1.19
C CYS A 60 5.70 -9.83 -0.57
N PRO A 61 5.63 -9.96 0.76
CA PRO A 61 5.23 -11.21 1.43
C PRO A 61 3.76 -11.57 1.19
N TYR A 62 2.95 -10.61 0.69
CA TYR A 62 1.52 -10.76 0.47
C TYR A 62 1.13 -10.93 -1.00
N ASP A 63 2.10 -10.94 -1.92
CA ASP A 63 1.83 -10.96 -3.37
C ASP A 63 0.87 -9.84 -3.82
N ALA A 64 0.89 -8.68 -3.14
CA ALA A 64 -0.08 -7.61 -3.38
C ALA A 64 0.10 -6.90 -4.73
N PRO A 65 1.34 -6.66 -5.23
CA PRO A 65 1.55 -6.10 -6.56
C PRO A 65 1.29 -7.14 -7.66
N GLN A 66 0.48 -6.79 -8.65
CA GLN A 66 0.14 -7.67 -9.78
C GLN A 66 0.28 -6.93 -11.12
N PHE A 67 0.58 -7.67 -12.18
CA PHE A 67 0.56 -7.16 -13.55
C PHE A 67 -0.87 -7.20 -14.11
N GLY A 68 -1.23 -6.19 -14.89
CA GLY A 68 -2.46 -6.18 -15.65
C GLY A 68 -2.42 -7.14 -16.86
N ALA A 69 -3.54 -7.20 -17.58
CA ALA A 69 -3.71 -8.07 -18.75
C ALA A 69 -3.37 -7.38 -20.08
N GLU A 70 -3.06 -6.08 -20.04
CA GLU A 70 -2.66 -5.26 -21.17
C GLU A 70 -1.27 -5.62 -21.73
N ASP A 71 -1.00 -5.22 -22.96
CA ASP A 71 0.32 -5.38 -23.57
C ASP A 71 1.35 -4.48 -22.85
N ASN A 72 2.47 -5.07 -22.44
CA ASN A 72 3.51 -4.43 -21.63
C ASN A 72 2.96 -3.76 -20.33
N PRO A 73 2.34 -4.55 -19.44
CA PRO A 73 1.65 -4.02 -18.28
C PRO A 73 2.65 -3.45 -17.27
N LYS A 74 2.35 -2.27 -16.73
CA LYS A 74 3.06 -1.77 -15.54
C LYS A 74 2.57 -2.54 -14.33
N MET A 75 3.42 -2.69 -13.31
CA MET A 75 2.99 -3.28 -12.05
C MET A 75 1.98 -2.36 -11.37
N GLN A 76 0.87 -2.92 -10.90
CA GLN A 76 -0.19 -2.20 -10.19
C GLN A 76 -0.39 -2.79 -8.80
N LYS A 77 -0.90 -1.96 -7.87
CA LYS A 77 -1.30 -2.38 -6.52
C LYS A 77 -2.48 -1.55 -6.06
N CYS A 78 -3.16 -2.00 -5.01
CA CYS A 78 -4.18 -1.18 -4.34
C CYS A 78 -3.56 0.17 -3.89
N GLU A 79 -4.20 1.27 -4.28
CA GLU A 79 -3.88 2.63 -3.86
C GLU A 79 -4.76 3.13 -2.71
N PHE A 80 -5.62 2.27 -2.16
CA PHE A 80 -6.54 2.61 -1.07
C PHE A 80 -7.58 3.70 -1.43
N CYS A 81 -7.93 3.82 -2.71
CA CYS A 81 -8.92 4.76 -3.24
C CYS A 81 -8.67 6.22 -2.86
N LEU A 82 -7.45 6.74 -3.08
CA LEU A 82 -7.07 8.12 -2.75
C LEU A 82 -8.09 9.16 -3.25
N GLU A 83 -8.53 9.05 -4.51
CA GLU A 83 -9.53 9.99 -5.06
C GLU A 83 -10.88 9.99 -4.32
N GLU A 84 -11.27 8.85 -3.73
CA GLU A 84 -12.51 8.78 -2.97
C GLU A 84 -12.34 9.49 -1.63
N TRP A 85 -11.17 9.33 -0.99
CA TRP A 85 -10.83 10.06 0.23
C TRP A 85 -10.83 11.58 0.02
N GLU A 86 -10.27 12.07 -1.09
CA GLU A 86 -10.31 13.50 -1.43
C GLU A 86 -11.74 14.04 -1.59
N LYS A 87 -12.65 13.19 -2.07
CA LYS A 87 -14.09 13.50 -2.20
C LYS A 87 -14.85 13.32 -0.87
N GLY A 88 -14.18 12.98 0.23
CA GLY A 88 -14.79 12.69 1.53
C GLY A 88 -15.59 11.39 1.56
N LYS A 89 -15.30 10.47 0.63
CA LYS A 89 -15.99 9.18 0.51
C LYS A 89 -15.07 8.04 0.95
N GLN A 90 -15.67 7.03 1.54
CA GLN A 90 -14.99 5.78 1.89
C GLN A 90 -14.55 5.01 0.63
N PRO A 91 -13.52 4.14 0.71
CA PRO A 91 -13.05 3.33 -0.41
C PRO A 91 -14.16 2.50 -1.04
N MET A 92 -14.03 2.26 -2.35
CA MET A 92 -15.05 1.55 -3.13
C MET A 92 -15.37 0.16 -2.56
N CYS A 93 -14.36 -0.60 -2.15
CA CYS A 93 -14.54 -1.93 -1.55
C CYS A 93 -15.29 -1.90 -0.20
N VAL A 94 -15.10 -0.85 0.59
CA VAL A 94 -15.81 -0.64 1.87
C VAL A 94 -17.27 -0.30 1.58
N ARG A 95 -17.53 0.64 0.66
CA ARG A 95 -18.89 1.07 0.31
C ARG A 95 -19.70 0.00 -0.39
N SER A 96 -19.07 -0.85 -1.21
CA SER A 96 -19.73 -1.93 -1.93
C SER A 96 -20.01 -3.16 -1.06
N CYS A 97 -19.40 -3.26 0.12
CA CYS A 97 -19.57 -4.40 1.01
C CYS A 97 -20.98 -4.44 1.62
N THR A 98 -21.88 -5.20 1.02
CA THR A 98 -23.26 -5.37 1.50
C THR A 98 -23.36 -5.92 2.92
N MET A 99 -22.39 -6.77 3.30
CA MET A 99 -22.29 -7.38 4.63
C MET A 99 -21.63 -6.48 5.66
N ARG A 100 -21.10 -5.30 5.26
CA ARG A 100 -20.35 -4.36 6.12
C ARG A 100 -19.22 -5.03 6.90
N ALA A 101 -18.50 -5.93 6.23
CA ALA A 101 -17.36 -6.65 6.79
C ALA A 101 -16.06 -5.85 6.73
N LEU A 102 -15.99 -4.86 5.84
CA LEU A 102 -14.82 -4.00 5.63
C LEU A 102 -15.08 -2.62 6.21
N ASP A 103 -14.04 -2.02 6.78
CA ASP A 103 -14.03 -0.64 7.28
C ASP A 103 -12.64 -0.04 6.99
N ALA A 104 -12.56 1.27 6.86
CA ALA A 104 -11.31 1.98 6.56
C ALA A 104 -11.26 3.34 7.27
N GLY A 105 -10.08 3.66 7.79
CA GLY A 105 -9.84 4.86 8.58
C GLY A 105 -8.51 4.78 9.32
N PRO A 106 -8.28 5.74 10.24
CA PRO A 106 -7.10 5.75 11.10
C PRO A 106 -6.98 4.45 11.91
N MET A 107 -5.73 3.94 12.02
CA MET A 107 -5.47 2.63 12.61
C MET A 107 -5.85 2.56 14.09
N ASP A 108 -5.64 3.64 14.83
CA ASP A 108 -6.03 3.83 16.22
C ASP A 108 -7.54 3.76 16.42
N GLU A 109 -8.32 4.40 15.56
CA GLU A 109 -9.78 4.32 15.58
C GLU A 109 -10.28 2.90 15.29
N LEU A 110 -9.70 2.24 14.28
CA LEU A 110 -10.06 0.87 13.91
C LEU A 110 -9.70 -0.13 15.01
N VAL A 111 -8.54 0.03 15.66
CA VAL A 111 -8.12 -0.78 16.80
C VAL A 111 -9.07 -0.60 17.98
N ALA A 112 -9.42 0.64 18.32
CA ALA A 112 -10.37 0.92 19.40
C ALA A 112 -11.75 0.30 19.15
N LYS A 113 -12.19 0.26 17.89
CA LYS A 113 -13.52 -0.26 17.49
C LYS A 113 -13.56 -1.78 17.36
N TYR A 114 -12.51 -2.40 16.83
CA TYR A 114 -12.49 -3.80 16.42
C TYR A 114 -11.55 -4.69 17.24
N GLY A 115 -10.65 -4.10 18.02
CA GLY A 115 -9.62 -4.79 18.80
C GLY A 115 -8.26 -4.77 18.11
N GLU A 116 -7.30 -5.49 18.70
CA GLU A 116 -5.90 -5.47 18.25
C GLU A 116 -5.50 -6.69 17.42
N ALA A 117 -6.42 -7.61 17.14
CA ALA A 117 -6.09 -8.85 16.43
C ALA A 117 -5.60 -8.57 15.00
N ARG A 118 -4.41 -9.09 14.68
CA ARG A 118 -3.73 -8.92 13.38
C ARG A 118 -3.68 -10.18 12.53
N GLU A 119 -4.19 -11.28 13.06
CA GLU A 119 -4.19 -12.60 12.43
C GLU A 119 -5.60 -13.00 12.01
N ALA A 120 -5.72 -13.68 10.88
CA ALA A 120 -6.96 -14.25 10.38
C ALA A 120 -6.69 -15.51 9.55
N GLU A 121 -7.71 -16.33 9.33
CA GLU A 121 -7.57 -17.50 8.46
C GLU A 121 -7.19 -17.06 7.03
N GLY A 122 -6.06 -17.55 6.53
CA GLY A 122 -5.52 -17.18 5.22
C GLY A 122 -4.67 -15.90 5.19
N PHE A 123 -4.46 -15.24 6.33
CA PHE A 123 -3.57 -14.09 6.46
C PHE A 123 -2.58 -14.30 7.60
N SER A 124 -1.30 -14.05 7.36
CA SER A 124 -0.26 -14.11 8.40
C SER A 124 0.41 -12.75 8.57
N TYR A 125 0.48 -12.28 9.80
CA TYR A 125 1.11 -11.00 10.09
C TYR A 125 2.63 -11.09 9.87
N TYR A 126 3.20 -10.15 9.12
CA TYR A 126 4.63 -10.08 8.87
C TYR A 126 5.20 -8.83 9.53
N GLU A 127 5.80 -9.02 10.71
CA GLU A 127 6.29 -7.98 11.60
C GLU A 127 7.12 -6.92 10.87
N LYS A 128 8.06 -7.33 10.02
CA LYS A 128 8.95 -6.38 9.32
C LYS A 128 8.21 -5.39 8.41
N SER A 129 7.06 -5.77 7.88
CA SER A 129 6.27 -4.89 7.01
C SER A 129 5.24 -4.04 7.76
N HIS A 130 5.04 -4.29 9.06
CA HIS A 130 4.02 -3.66 9.91
C HIS A 130 2.68 -3.36 9.17
N PRO A 131 1.98 -4.36 8.60
CA PRO A 131 0.75 -4.12 7.85
C PRO A 131 -0.31 -3.39 8.66
N ALA A 132 -0.90 -2.35 8.08
CA ALA A 132 -1.98 -1.57 8.69
C ALA A 132 -3.35 -2.25 8.50
N ILE A 133 -3.56 -3.38 9.19
CA ILE A 133 -4.81 -4.16 9.12
C ILE A 133 -5.21 -4.71 10.48
N VAL A 134 -6.51 -4.70 10.79
CA VAL A 134 -7.08 -5.35 11.98
C VAL A 134 -8.19 -6.28 11.54
N PHE A 135 -8.28 -7.43 12.21
CA PHE A 135 -9.34 -8.39 12.02
C PHE A 135 -10.18 -8.50 13.28
N LYS A 136 -11.49 -8.55 13.11
CA LYS A 136 -12.41 -8.94 14.18
C LYS A 136 -12.85 -10.38 13.95
N PRO A 137 -12.19 -11.38 14.57
CA PRO A 137 -12.60 -12.77 14.38
C PRO A 137 -14.04 -12.96 14.88
N LYS A 138 -14.86 -13.62 14.07
CA LYS A 138 -16.14 -14.15 14.55
C LYS A 138 -15.83 -15.43 15.32
N PHE A 139 -15.90 -15.36 16.64
CA PHE A 139 -15.93 -16.57 17.45
C PHE A 139 -17.25 -17.31 17.16
N TYR A 140 -17.17 -18.43 16.46
CA TYR A 140 -18.32 -19.30 16.29
C TYR A 140 -18.52 -20.04 17.63
N SER A 141 -19.41 -19.53 18.48
CA SER A 141 -19.76 -20.22 19.73
C SER A 141 -20.60 -21.46 19.39
N GLY A 142 -19.93 -22.58 19.16
CA GLY A 142 -20.61 -23.88 19.03
C GLY A 142 -20.21 -24.69 17.81
N LYS A 143 -18.94 -25.11 17.74
CA LYS A 143 -18.50 -26.49 17.52
C LYS A 143 -17.00 -26.59 17.72
#